data_AF-A0A150RHQ8-F1
#
_entry.id   AF-A0A150RHQ8-F1
#
_cell.length_a   1.000
_cell.length_b   1.000
_cell.length_c   1.000
_cell.angle_alpha   90.00
_cell.angle_beta   90.00
_cell.angle_gamma   90.00
#
_symmetry.space_group_name_H-M   'P 1'
#
loop_
_entity.id
_entity.type
_entity.pdbx_description
1 polymer ?
#
loop_
_entity_poly.entity_id
_entity_poly.type
_entity_poly.pdbx_seq_one_letter_code
_entity_poly.pdbx_strand_id
1 'polypeptide(L)'
;MALAACGEDVPGDDVASSEEELSRPASSAGASPSDVSALAPQPGLDLIVSPDRGELSASLSFPALPTRVSSDAEVALSYTQAPADLSEGFGVGFSLSVPSIQMTTDWGVPYRARLSSSQDVTARLSLGAERLMWVKTDTVSGKTRIEYRLDASETTVRLYRYPQGGTVAMRDASGALKSVAFTGFEVVYPDGRREIYSEEAHVAEGVAGASAFSPTRWPLVHAISPTGDAVSYEYTKAGDRSYLKSVRFAGGRSVYTLESVLRTEGRVSHLMGYPQGPGQL
;
A
#
# COMPACT_ATOMS: atom_id res chain seq x y z
N MET A 1 -3.17 -40.16 -68.92
CA MET A 1 -2.09 -40.78 -69.72
C MET A 1 -0.77 -40.18 -69.21
N ALA A 2 0.25 -41.01 -69.08
CA ALA A 2 1.41 -40.84 -68.20
C ALA A 2 2.59 -40.02 -68.81
N LEU A 3 3.49 -39.56 -67.91
CA LEU A 3 4.96 -39.30 -68.06
C LEU A 3 5.36 -38.08 -68.93
N ALA A 4 6.44 -37.31 -68.73
CA ALA A 4 7.74 -37.38 -68.03
C ALA A 4 8.21 -35.90 -67.76
N ALA A 5 8.98 -35.48 -66.72
CA ALA A 5 10.34 -35.77 -66.23
C ALA A 5 11.53 -35.24 -67.10
N CYS A 6 12.56 -34.76 -66.38
CA CYS A 6 13.92 -34.29 -66.77
C CYS A 6 14.04 -32.79 -67.12
N GLY A 7 15.01 -32.00 -66.64
CA GLY A 7 16.17 -32.21 -65.76
C GLY A 7 17.12 -31.00 -65.87
N GLU A 8 17.76 -30.65 -64.74
CA GLU A 8 19.08 -30.00 -64.55
C GLU A 8 19.56 -28.77 -65.37
N ASP A 9 19.90 -27.69 -64.67
CA ASP A 9 21.28 -27.16 -64.64
C ASP A 9 21.48 -26.15 -63.49
N VAL A 10 22.50 -26.40 -62.65
CA VAL A 10 23.09 -25.48 -61.67
C VAL A 10 24.60 -25.44 -61.95
N PRO A 11 25.22 -24.26 -61.90
CA PRO A 11 26.36 -24.06 -61.01
C PRO A 11 26.12 -22.79 -60.18
N GLY A 12 26.33 -22.77 -58.86
CA GLY A 12 27.58 -23.09 -58.20
C GLY A 12 28.16 -21.76 -57.73
N ASP A 13 27.83 -21.37 -56.49
CA ASP A 13 28.60 -20.36 -55.76
C ASP A 13 28.55 -20.74 -54.26
N ASP A 14 29.69 -21.24 -53.81
CA ASP A 14 30.02 -21.56 -52.42
C ASP A 14 30.25 -20.27 -51.64
N VAL A 15 29.49 -20.00 -50.58
CA VAL A 15 30.04 -19.33 -49.39
C VAL A 15 29.40 -19.91 -48.14
N ALA A 16 30.16 -20.77 -47.47
CA ALA A 16 29.94 -21.19 -46.09
C ALA A 16 29.84 -19.95 -45.17
N SER A 17 28.79 -19.89 -44.36
CA SER A 17 28.73 -18.98 -43.21
C SER A 17 28.51 -19.80 -41.96
N SER A 18 29.61 -19.98 -41.26
CA SER A 18 29.82 -20.70 -40.02
C SER A 18 28.88 -20.24 -38.92
N GLU A 19 28.33 -21.21 -38.20
CA GLU A 19 27.82 -21.04 -36.84
C GLU A 19 29.01 -20.68 -35.94
N GLU A 20 29.11 -19.43 -35.50
CA GLU A 20 30.08 -19.00 -34.50
C GLU A 20 29.34 -18.67 -33.19
N GLU A 21 29.27 -19.69 -32.33
CA GLU A 21 29.10 -19.55 -30.88
C GLU A 21 30.18 -18.59 -30.34
N LEU A 22 29.79 -17.36 -30.02
CA LEU A 22 30.62 -16.44 -29.22
C LEU A 22 30.13 -16.43 -27.78
N SER A 23 30.42 -17.55 -27.10
CA SER A 23 30.54 -17.62 -25.65
C SER A 23 31.71 -16.74 -25.20
N ARG A 24 31.43 -15.51 -24.74
CA ARG A 24 32.39 -14.69 -23.99
C ARG A 24 32.16 -14.90 -22.49
N PRO A 25 33.08 -15.52 -21.74
CA PRO A 25 33.08 -15.40 -20.29
C PRO A 25 33.47 -13.97 -19.92
N ALA A 26 32.60 -13.29 -19.17
CA ALA A 26 32.95 -12.03 -18.53
C ALA A 26 34.11 -12.29 -17.56
N SER A 27 35.24 -11.66 -17.85
CA SER A 27 36.44 -11.68 -17.01
C SER A 27 36.07 -11.21 -15.60
N SER A 28 36.29 -12.08 -14.60
CA SER A 28 36.23 -11.72 -13.19
C SER A 28 37.37 -10.75 -12.87
N ALA A 29 37.13 -9.46 -13.08
CA ALA A 29 37.96 -8.41 -12.51
C ALA A 29 37.66 -8.32 -11.01
N GLY A 30 38.71 -8.44 -10.20
CA GLY A 30 38.64 -8.53 -8.75
C GLY A 30 37.80 -7.41 -8.14
N ALA A 31 36.82 -7.79 -7.31
CA ALA A 31 36.13 -6.87 -6.45
C ALA A 31 37.13 -6.29 -5.43
N SER A 32 37.38 -4.99 -5.52
CA SER A 32 38.01 -4.23 -4.44
C SER A 32 37.11 -4.29 -3.19
N PRO A 33 37.68 -4.31 -1.97
CA PRO A 33 36.93 -4.56 -0.73
C PRO A 33 36.08 -3.36 -0.27
N SER A 34 35.66 -2.48 -1.18
CA SER A 34 34.90 -1.26 -0.89
C SER A 34 33.41 -1.37 -1.24
N ASP A 35 32.98 -2.43 -1.92
CA ASP A 35 31.59 -2.64 -2.35
C ASP A 35 30.76 -3.45 -1.33
N VAL A 36 30.84 -3.10 -0.05
CA VAL A 36 29.96 -3.70 0.97
C VAL A 36 28.49 -3.28 0.74
N SER A 37 28.26 -2.17 0.03
CA SER A 37 26.93 -1.74 -0.43
C SER A 37 26.36 -2.59 -1.57
N ALA A 38 27.19 -3.33 -2.32
CA ALA A 38 26.73 -4.20 -3.41
C ALA A 38 26.18 -5.55 -2.93
N LEU A 39 26.37 -5.89 -1.65
CA LEU A 39 25.78 -7.09 -1.02
C LEU A 39 24.42 -6.84 -0.36
N ALA A 40 23.91 -5.61 -0.37
CA ALA A 40 22.55 -5.35 0.08
C ALA A 40 21.57 -5.99 -0.93
N PRO A 41 20.59 -6.80 -0.50
CA PRO A 41 19.52 -7.28 -1.37
C PRO A 41 18.88 -6.07 -2.05
N GLN A 42 19.01 -5.95 -3.37
CA GLN A 42 18.33 -4.88 -4.08
C GLN A 42 16.82 -5.12 -3.96
N PRO A 43 16.04 -4.08 -3.66
CA PRO A 43 14.60 -4.22 -3.61
C PRO A 43 14.10 -4.65 -4.99
N GLY A 44 13.43 -5.80 -5.06
CA GLY A 44 12.88 -6.31 -6.31
C GLY A 44 11.73 -5.43 -6.76
N LEU A 45 11.83 -4.90 -7.99
CA LEU A 45 10.72 -4.24 -8.64
C LEU A 45 9.84 -5.30 -9.29
N ASP A 46 8.63 -5.47 -8.78
CA ASP A 46 7.59 -6.27 -9.41
C ASP A 46 6.83 -5.42 -10.42
N LEU A 47 6.50 -5.99 -11.58
CA LEU A 47 5.96 -5.27 -12.73
C LEU A 47 4.87 -6.11 -13.38
N ILE A 48 3.65 -5.58 -13.37
CA ILE A 48 2.46 -6.25 -13.87
C ILE A 48 1.88 -5.39 -14.99
N VAL A 49 1.63 -6.04 -16.12
CA VAL A 49 0.94 -5.43 -17.26
C VAL A 49 -0.37 -6.18 -17.44
N SER A 50 -1.48 -5.46 -17.31
CA SER A 50 -2.82 -5.99 -17.51
C SER A 50 -3.26 -5.73 -18.95
N PRO A 51 -3.11 -6.70 -19.88
CA PRO A 51 -3.35 -6.47 -21.31
C PRO A 51 -4.82 -6.21 -21.63
N ASP A 52 -5.73 -6.68 -20.77
CA ASP A 52 -7.18 -6.46 -20.84
C ASP A 52 -7.58 -5.01 -20.54
N ARG A 53 -6.80 -4.32 -19.71
CA ARG A 53 -7.03 -2.92 -19.33
C ARG A 53 -6.05 -1.94 -19.98
N GLY A 54 -4.96 -2.43 -20.56
CA GLY A 54 -3.87 -1.60 -21.06
C GLY A 54 -3.17 -0.81 -19.94
N GLU A 55 -3.19 -1.36 -18.72
CA GLU A 55 -2.67 -0.69 -17.52
C GLU A 55 -1.35 -1.34 -17.08
N LEU A 56 -0.39 -0.49 -16.71
CA LEU A 56 0.84 -0.88 -16.05
C LEU A 56 0.75 -0.60 -14.54
N SER A 57 1.10 -1.60 -13.74
CA SER A 57 1.35 -1.44 -12.31
C SER A 57 2.74 -1.96 -11.96
N ALA A 58 3.35 -1.34 -10.95
CA ALA A 58 4.62 -1.80 -10.42
C ALA A 58 4.61 -1.72 -8.89
N SER A 59 5.36 -2.57 -8.23
CA SER A 59 5.52 -2.54 -6.78
C SER A 59 6.98 -2.70 -6.40
N LEU A 60 7.44 -1.84 -5.49
CA LEU A 60 8.79 -1.88 -4.94
C LEU A 60 8.70 -2.07 -3.44
N SER A 61 8.97 -3.29 -2.97
CA SER A 61 9.01 -3.60 -1.54
C SER A 61 10.17 -2.87 -0.85
N PHE A 62 9.97 -2.46 0.39
CA PHE A 62 11.03 -1.84 1.17
C PHE A 62 12.12 -2.87 1.51
N PRO A 63 13.40 -2.45 1.68
CA PRO A 63 14.49 -3.36 2.01
C PRO A 63 14.23 -4.10 3.32
N ALA A 64 14.37 -5.42 3.33
CA ALA A 64 14.12 -6.22 4.52
C ALA A 64 15.02 -5.79 5.70
N LEU A 65 14.39 -5.41 6.81
CA LEU A 65 15.07 -5.19 8.10
C LEU A 65 14.83 -6.38 9.02
N PRO A 66 15.60 -6.52 10.12
CA PRO A 66 15.35 -7.57 11.10
C PRO A 66 13.92 -7.54 11.65
N THR A 67 13.19 -8.64 11.52
CA THR A 67 11.83 -8.81 12.02
C THR A 67 11.78 -9.87 13.11
N ARG A 68 10.68 -9.89 13.88
CA ARG A 68 10.26 -11.10 14.60
C ARG A 68 9.28 -11.84 13.69
N VAL A 69 9.24 -13.16 13.75
CA VAL A 69 8.40 -14.04 12.91
C VAL A 69 6.92 -13.60 12.84
N SER A 70 6.42 -12.95 13.88
CA SER A 70 5.04 -12.47 14.03
C SER A 70 4.81 -11.00 13.65
N SER A 71 5.83 -10.23 13.27
CA SER A 71 5.72 -8.77 13.08
C SER A 71 6.57 -8.25 11.92
N ASP A 72 6.27 -8.75 10.71
CA ASP A 72 6.81 -8.16 9.49
C ASP A 72 5.97 -6.95 9.05
N ALA A 73 6.64 -5.92 8.55
CA ALA A 73 6.02 -4.72 8.03
C ALA A 73 6.05 -4.78 6.50
N GLU A 74 4.94 -5.20 5.90
CA GLU A 74 4.78 -5.24 4.45
C GLU A 74 4.46 -3.83 3.92
N VAL A 75 5.52 -3.06 3.68
CA VAL A 75 5.43 -1.71 3.09
C VAL A 75 6.11 -1.73 1.72
N ALA A 76 5.37 -1.30 0.72
CA ALA A 76 5.83 -1.18 -0.65
C ALA A 76 5.42 0.18 -1.25
N LEU A 77 6.26 0.69 -2.14
CA LEU A 77 5.92 1.78 -3.03
C LEU A 77 5.24 1.18 -4.26
N SER A 78 3.97 1.50 -4.45
CA SER A 78 3.18 1.03 -5.57
C SER A 78 3.07 2.12 -6.63
N TYR A 79 3.17 1.73 -7.88
CA TYR A 79 2.84 2.55 -9.05
C TYR A 79 1.62 1.95 -9.74
N THR A 80 0.67 2.80 -10.08
CA THR A 80 -0.41 2.48 -11.00
C THR A 80 -0.46 3.56 -12.06
N GLN A 81 -0.77 3.17 -13.29
CA GLN A 81 -0.93 4.10 -14.40
C GLN A 81 -2.22 4.92 -14.24
N ALA A 82 -2.22 5.83 -13.27
CA ALA A 82 -3.29 6.77 -13.01
C ALA A 82 -2.90 8.16 -13.54
N PRO A 83 -3.78 8.87 -14.25
CA PRO A 83 -3.48 10.20 -14.77
C PRO A 83 -3.52 11.30 -13.70
N ALA A 84 -3.82 10.96 -12.44
CA ALA A 84 -4.04 11.91 -11.36
C ALA A 84 -2.97 11.80 -10.26
N ASP A 85 -2.55 12.95 -9.72
CA ASP A 85 -1.87 13.01 -8.43
C ASP A 85 -2.94 12.85 -7.33
N LEU A 86 -2.93 11.71 -6.65
CA LEU A 86 -3.81 11.48 -5.52
C LEU A 86 -3.38 12.31 -4.29
N SER A 87 -2.39 13.19 -4.40
CA SER A 87 -1.89 14.04 -3.30
C SER A 87 -1.46 13.20 -2.09
N GLU A 88 -0.89 12.02 -2.35
CA GLU A 88 -0.35 11.11 -1.33
C GLU A 88 1.12 11.42 -0.99
N GLY A 89 1.73 12.38 -1.70
CA GLY A 89 3.08 12.86 -1.43
C GLY A 89 4.19 12.18 -2.23
N PHE A 90 3.87 11.13 -3.00
CA PHE A 90 4.85 10.35 -3.78
C PHE A 90 4.89 10.69 -5.28
N GLY A 91 3.96 11.51 -5.75
CA GLY A 91 3.84 11.91 -7.15
C GLY A 91 2.71 11.20 -7.89
N VAL A 92 2.52 11.56 -9.16
CA VAL A 92 1.45 11.01 -10.02
C VAL A 92 1.62 9.50 -10.17
N GLY A 93 0.55 8.76 -9.86
CA GLY A 93 0.51 7.30 -9.98
C GLY A 93 1.22 6.54 -8.86
N PHE A 94 1.94 7.21 -7.95
CA PHE A 94 2.65 6.56 -6.85
C PHE A 94 1.89 6.65 -5.52
N SER A 95 1.87 5.54 -4.79
CA SER A 95 1.24 5.41 -3.47
C SER A 95 2.04 4.45 -2.58
N LEU A 96 1.79 4.49 -1.27
CA LEU A 96 2.30 3.46 -0.36
C LEU A 96 1.23 2.43 -0.04
N SER A 97 1.63 1.16 0.07
CA SER A 97 0.75 0.03 0.41
C SER A 97 0.35 0.00 1.89
N VAL A 98 -0.07 1.13 2.48
CA VAL A 98 -0.50 1.18 3.88
C VAL A 98 -2.03 1.19 3.96
N PRO A 99 -2.66 0.19 4.62
CA PRO A 99 -4.10 0.12 4.75
C PRO A 99 -4.71 1.35 5.42
N SER A 100 -5.96 1.62 5.06
CA SER A 100 -6.82 2.59 5.75
C SER A 100 -8.26 2.14 5.62
N ILE A 101 -9.09 2.52 6.59
CA ILE A 101 -10.54 2.48 6.41
C ILE A 101 -10.94 3.78 5.72
N GLN A 102 -11.78 3.72 4.70
CA GLN A 102 -12.22 4.91 3.96
C GLN A 102 -13.71 4.87 3.67
N MET A 103 -14.34 6.04 3.63
CA MET A 103 -15.69 6.14 3.08
C MET A 103 -15.64 5.94 1.56
N THR A 104 -16.50 5.08 1.03
CA THR A 104 -16.61 4.89 -0.43
C THR A 104 -17.52 5.96 -1.03
N THR A 105 -17.16 6.40 -2.25
CA THR A 105 -17.92 7.37 -3.05
C THR A 105 -18.55 6.74 -4.29
N ASP A 106 -18.54 5.40 -4.36
CA ASP A 106 -19.02 4.59 -5.47
C ASP A 106 -20.47 4.90 -5.86
N TRP A 107 -21.30 5.31 -4.90
CA TRP A 107 -22.73 5.60 -5.09
C TRP A 107 -23.07 7.08 -4.82
N GLY A 108 -22.10 7.97 -5.04
CA GLY A 108 -22.24 9.41 -4.85
C GLY A 108 -21.60 9.90 -3.55
N VAL A 109 -21.95 11.12 -3.14
CA VAL A 109 -21.34 11.76 -1.96
C VAL A 109 -21.86 11.07 -0.69
N PRO A 110 -20.98 10.51 0.15
CA PRO A 110 -21.40 9.81 1.36
C PRO A 110 -22.06 10.79 2.34
N TYR A 111 -23.17 10.35 2.95
CA TYR A 111 -23.80 11.11 4.02
C TYR A 111 -22.92 11.04 5.28
N ARG A 112 -22.41 12.20 5.70
CA ARG A 112 -21.48 12.34 6.82
C ARG A 112 -22.24 12.44 8.15
N ALA A 113 -23.00 11.41 8.48
CA ALA A 113 -23.67 11.31 9.77
C ALA A 113 -23.18 10.11 10.57
N ARG A 114 -23.40 10.21 11.87
CA ARG A 114 -23.26 9.09 12.80
C ARG A 114 -24.64 8.65 13.24
N LEU A 115 -24.84 7.34 13.28
CA LEU A 115 -26.02 6.74 13.89
C LEU A 115 -26.03 7.09 15.38
N SER A 116 -27.09 7.71 15.87
CA SER A 116 -27.16 8.19 17.26
C SER A 116 -27.02 7.06 18.28
N SER A 117 -27.55 5.88 17.97
CA SER A 117 -27.57 4.70 18.85
C SER A 117 -26.24 3.96 18.95
N SER A 118 -25.52 3.82 17.83
CA SER A 118 -24.27 3.05 17.76
C SER A 118 -23.02 3.92 17.64
N GLN A 119 -23.22 5.24 17.44
CA GLN A 119 -22.23 6.20 16.96
C GLN A 119 -21.58 5.80 15.63
N ASP A 120 -22.05 4.75 14.96
CA ASP A 120 -21.42 4.23 13.75
C ASP A 120 -21.60 5.19 12.57
N VAL A 121 -20.74 5.09 11.57
CA VAL A 121 -20.81 5.93 10.37
C VAL A 121 -21.94 5.43 9.48
N THR A 122 -22.78 6.32 8.96
CA THR A 122 -23.87 5.94 8.03
C THR A 122 -23.37 5.64 6.60
N ALA A 123 -22.09 5.87 6.34
CA ALA A 123 -21.48 5.73 5.04
C ALA A 123 -21.01 4.29 4.82
N ARG A 124 -20.89 3.92 3.54
CA ARG A 124 -20.22 2.68 3.14
C ARG A 124 -18.73 2.85 3.32
N LEU A 125 -18.08 1.76 3.69
CA LEU A 125 -16.68 1.75 4.04
C LEU A 125 -15.92 0.76 3.15
N SER A 126 -14.64 1.06 2.90
CA SER A 126 -13.65 0.11 2.42
C SER A 126 -12.57 -0.10 3.49
N LEU A 127 -11.92 -1.25 3.44
CA LEU A 127 -10.73 -1.59 4.20
C LEU A 127 -9.61 -1.85 3.20
N GLY A 128 -8.63 -0.95 3.13
CA GLY A 128 -7.70 -0.90 2.00
C GLY A 128 -8.47 -0.62 0.71
N ALA A 129 -8.22 -1.43 -0.32
CA ALA A 129 -8.91 -1.33 -1.61
C ALA A 129 -10.22 -2.13 -1.66
N GLU A 130 -10.53 -2.93 -0.63
CA GLU A 130 -11.70 -3.82 -0.64
C GLU A 130 -12.91 -3.18 0.05
N ARG A 131 -14.08 -3.32 -0.56
CA ARG A 131 -15.33 -2.83 0.02
C ARG A 131 -15.76 -3.71 1.20
N LEU A 132 -16.27 -3.07 2.26
CA LEU A 132 -16.92 -3.73 3.37
C LEU A 132 -18.40 -3.95 3.06
N MET A 133 -18.83 -5.20 3.02
CA MET A 133 -20.25 -5.58 2.96
C MET A 133 -20.75 -5.92 4.34
N TRP A 134 -21.75 -5.18 4.81
CA TRP A 134 -22.36 -5.40 6.12
C TRP A 134 -22.98 -6.79 6.22
N VAL A 135 -22.72 -7.49 7.32
CA VAL A 135 -23.31 -8.80 7.64
C VAL A 135 -24.30 -8.66 8.80
N LYS A 136 -23.83 -8.12 9.93
CA LYS A 136 -24.66 -7.89 11.12
C LYS A 136 -24.03 -6.86 12.06
N THR A 137 -24.84 -6.36 12.99
CA THR A 137 -24.41 -5.46 14.06
C THR A 137 -24.88 -6.02 15.40
N ASP A 138 -23.96 -6.07 16.37
CA ASP A 138 -24.21 -6.52 17.74
C ASP A 138 -23.61 -5.52 18.74
N THR A 139 -24.09 -5.56 19.99
CA THR A 139 -23.45 -4.82 21.10
C THR A 139 -22.67 -5.80 21.96
N VAL A 140 -21.36 -5.57 22.13
CA VAL A 140 -20.48 -6.41 22.96
C VAL A 140 -19.79 -5.52 23.98
N SER A 141 -20.03 -5.78 25.28
CA SER A 141 -19.44 -5.00 26.38
C SER A 141 -19.67 -3.49 26.25
N GLY A 142 -20.87 -3.10 25.83
CA GLY A 142 -21.25 -1.69 25.63
C GLY A 142 -20.68 -1.03 24.36
N LYS A 143 -20.03 -1.79 23.49
CA LYS A 143 -19.46 -1.31 22.23
C LYS A 143 -20.20 -1.86 21.02
N THR A 144 -20.33 -1.05 19.98
CA THR A 144 -20.83 -1.49 18.67
C THR A 144 -19.79 -2.41 18.03
N ARG A 145 -20.17 -3.66 17.79
CA ARG A 145 -19.44 -4.62 16.95
C ARG A 145 -20.20 -4.78 15.65
N ILE A 146 -19.51 -4.60 14.53
CA ILE A 146 -20.09 -4.79 13.20
C ILE A 146 -19.29 -5.85 12.48
N GLU A 147 -19.97 -6.85 11.98
CA GLU A 147 -19.37 -7.88 11.17
C GLU A 147 -19.50 -7.49 9.70
N TYR A 148 -18.37 -7.50 9.00
CA TYR A 148 -18.28 -7.19 7.57
C TYR A 148 -17.65 -8.36 6.83
N ARG A 149 -18.08 -8.58 5.61
CA ARG A 149 -17.40 -9.43 4.62
C ARG A 149 -16.66 -8.53 3.64
N LEU A 150 -15.41 -8.83 3.36
CA LEU A 150 -14.62 -8.17 2.32
C LEU A 150 -15.08 -8.65 0.94
N ASP A 151 -15.31 -7.72 0.02
CA ASP A 151 -15.95 -7.98 -1.27
C ASP A 151 -15.10 -8.82 -2.25
N ALA A 152 -13.78 -8.64 -2.27
CA ALA A 152 -12.94 -9.38 -3.20
C ALA A 152 -12.45 -10.71 -2.60
N SER A 153 -12.05 -10.70 -1.32
CA SER A 153 -11.47 -11.87 -0.64
C SER A 153 -12.51 -12.77 0.04
N GLU A 154 -13.77 -12.34 0.13
CA GLU A 154 -14.86 -13.01 0.88
C GLU A 154 -14.52 -13.27 2.38
N THR A 155 -13.48 -12.62 2.89
CA THR A 155 -13.04 -12.78 4.28
C THR A 155 -13.93 -11.98 5.23
N THR A 156 -14.37 -12.62 6.31
CA THR A 156 -15.18 -11.96 7.34
C THR A 156 -14.29 -11.32 8.41
N VAL A 157 -14.45 -10.02 8.64
CA VAL A 157 -13.75 -9.26 9.67
C VAL A 157 -14.75 -8.67 10.67
N ARG A 158 -14.30 -8.46 11.91
CA ARG A 158 -15.10 -7.79 12.95
C ARG A 158 -14.53 -6.40 13.20
N LEU A 159 -15.37 -5.39 13.07
CA LEU A 159 -15.03 -4.00 13.28
C LEU A 159 -15.66 -3.52 14.59
N TYR A 160 -14.85 -2.98 15.48
CA TYR A 160 -15.29 -2.39 16.75
C TYR A 160 -14.99 -0.90 16.72
N ARG A 161 -15.97 -0.08 17.11
CA ARG A 161 -15.83 1.38 17.10
C ARG A 161 -15.59 1.94 18.50
N TYR A 162 -14.62 2.84 18.61
CA TYR A 162 -14.13 3.46 19.84
C TYR A 162 -14.08 4.99 19.74
N PRO A 163 -15.23 5.68 19.61
CA PRO A 163 -15.25 7.14 19.44
C PRO A 163 -14.87 7.94 20.69
N GLN A 164 -15.00 7.32 21.86
CA GLN A 164 -14.66 7.93 23.16
C GLN A 164 -13.31 7.42 23.69
N GLY A 165 -12.56 6.70 22.84
CA GLY A 165 -11.32 6.04 23.22
C GLY A 165 -11.51 4.56 23.56
N GLY A 166 -10.43 3.83 23.36
CA GLY A 166 -10.26 2.42 23.68
C GLY A 166 -8.82 2.15 24.10
N THR A 167 -8.54 0.92 24.51
CA THR A 167 -7.19 0.47 24.80
C THR A 167 -6.92 -0.84 24.09
N VAL A 168 -5.69 -0.99 23.60
CA VAL A 168 -5.20 -2.22 23.00
C VAL A 168 -3.89 -2.63 23.67
N ALA A 169 -3.71 -3.93 23.89
CA ALA A 169 -2.47 -4.48 24.41
C ALA A 169 -1.57 -4.94 23.25
N MET A 170 -0.33 -4.45 23.25
CA MET A 170 0.73 -4.84 22.32
C MET A 170 2.09 -4.88 23.00
N ARG A 171 3.04 -5.64 22.46
CA ARG A 171 4.39 -5.79 23.02
C ARG A 171 5.27 -4.59 22.68
N ASP A 172 6.03 -4.14 23.66
CA ASP A 172 7.05 -3.11 23.47
C ASP A 172 8.43 -3.70 23.11
N ALA A 173 9.47 -2.85 23.08
CA ALA A 173 10.85 -3.24 22.78
C ALA A 173 11.43 -4.32 23.72
N SER A 174 10.98 -4.34 24.97
CA SER A 174 11.38 -5.33 25.98
C SER A 174 10.63 -6.66 25.82
N GLY A 175 9.56 -6.68 25.04
CA GLY A 175 8.65 -7.80 24.90
C GLY A 175 7.53 -7.81 25.94
N ALA A 176 7.48 -6.84 26.86
CA ALA A 176 6.39 -6.68 27.81
C ALA A 176 5.13 -6.18 27.12
N LEU A 177 3.95 -6.63 27.59
CA LEU A 177 2.68 -6.11 27.12
C LEU A 177 2.45 -4.70 27.67
N LYS A 178 2.25 -3.76 26.76
CA LYS A 178 1.89 -2.37 27.02
C LYS A 178 0.46 -2.13 26.56
N SER A 179 -0.33 -1.47 27.40
CA SER A 179 -1.64 -0.95 27.03
C SER A 179 -1.46 0.41 26.36
N VAL A 180 -2.04 0.57 25.17
CA VAL A 180 -1.99 1.81 24.39
C VAL A 180 -3.41 2.28 24.12
N ALA A 181 -3.66 3.54 24.45
CA ALA A 181 -4.94 4.19 24.19
C ALA A 181 -5.02 4.58 22.71
N PHE A 182 -6.23 4.50 22.15
CA PHE A 182 -6.51 4.93 20.78
C PHE A 182 -7.96 5.41 20.67
N THR A 183 -8.26 6.21 19.65
CA THR A 183 -9.64 6.53 19.25
C THR A 183 -9.82 6.13 17.79
N GLY A 184 -10.93 5.46 17.45
CA GLY A 184 -11.22 5.06 16.07
C GLY A 184 -11.76 3.63 15.96
N PHE A 185 -11.15 2.82 15.09
CA PHE A 185 -11.61 1.45 14.82
C PHE A 185 -10.58 0.41 15.23
N GLU A 186 -11.07 -0.71 15.74
CA GLU A 186 -10.31 -1.96 15.87
C GLU A 186 -10.92 -2.99 14.91
N VAL A 187 -10.10 -3.51 14.00
CA VAL A 187 -10.46 -4.59 13.08
C VAL A 187 -9.85 -5.88 13.59
N VAL A 188 -10.66 -6.92 13.76
CA VAL A 188 -10.22 -8.25 14.19
C VAL A 188 -10.45 -9.23 13.05
N TYR A 189 -9.36 -9.82 12.57
CA TYR A 189 -9.34 -10.82 11.51
C TYR A 189 -9.60 -12.23 12.08
N PRO A 190 -10.02 -13.19 11.25
CA PRO A 190 -10.27 -14.58 11.69
C PRO A 190 -9.05 -15.28 12.29
N ASP A 191 -7.85 -14.92 11.85
CA ASP A 191 -6.57 -15.45 12.33
C ASP A 191 -6.15 -14.88 13.70
N GLY A 192 -6.93 -13.94 14.25
CA GLY A 192 -6.64 -13.26 15.52
C GLY A 192 -5.73 -12.03 15.37
N ARG A 193 -5.29 -11.69 14.16
CA ARG A 193 -4.64 -10.41 13.88
C ARG A 193 -5.62 -9.28 14.16
N ARG A 194 -5.09 -8.19 14.70
CA ARG A 194 -5.86 -6.98 15.00
C ARG A 194 -5.21 -5.79 14.34
N GLU A 195 -6.01 -4.88 13.84
CA GLU A 195 -5.55 -3.62 13.26
C GLU A 195 -6.29 -2.46 13.90
N ILE A 196 -5.56 -1.38 14.17
CA ILE A 196 -6.09 -0.17 14.81
C ILE A 196 -6.02 0.96 13.82
N TYR A 197 -7.15 1.59 13.55
CA TYR A 197 -7.28 2.71 12.62
C TYR A 197 -7.69 3.97 13.40
N SER A 198 -6.94 5.06 13.23
CA SER A 198 -7.09 6.25 14.07
C SER A 198 -8.15 7.22 13.55
N GLU A 199 -8.99 7.71 14.46
CA GLU A 199 -9.95 8.81 14.28
C GLU A 199 -9.42 10.15 14.84
N GLU A 200 -8.20 10.16 15.37
CA GLU A 200 -7.63 11.36 15.98
C GLU A 200 -7.41 12.44 14.93
N ALA A 201 -7.81 13.69 15.23
CA ALA A 201 -7.83 14.77 14.23
C ALA A 201 -6.46 15.10 13.63
N HIS A 202 -5.35 14.72 14.28
CA HIS A 202 -3.99 14.90 13.77
C HIS A 202 -3.47 13.70 12.95
N VAL A 203 -4.27 12.64 12.79
CA VAL A 203 -3.95 11.44 11.98
C VAL A 203 -5.03 11.13 10.97
N ALA A 204 -6.31 11.21 11.32
CA ALA A 204 -7.41 10.97 10.40
C ALA A 204 -7.51 12.07 9.33
N GLU A 205 -7.94 11.69 8.13
CA GLU A 205 -8.25 12.61 7.04
C GLU A 205 -9.75 12.86 6.98
N GLY A 206 -10.14 14.06 6.60
CA GLY A 206 -11.54 14.44 6.53
C GLY A 206 -11.72 15.94 6.52
N VAL A 207 -12.96 16.37 6.69
CA VAL A 207 -13.33 17.78 6.57
C VAL A 207 -13.54 18.37 7.96
N ALA A 208 -12.86 19.48 8.23
CA ALA A 208 -13.15 20.32 9.39
C ALA A 208 -14.47 21.06 9.15
N GLY A 209 -15.50 20.75 9.95
CA GLY A 209 -16.75 21.51 9.98
C GLY A 209 -16.71 22.63 11.03
N ALA A 210 -17.71 23.51 11.01
CA ALA A 210 -17.83 24.63 11.94
C ALA A 210 -17.90 24.22 13.43
N SER A 211 -18.40 23.01 13.71
CA SER A 211 -18.59 22.50 15.07
C SER A 211 -17.84 21.20 15.38
N ALA A 212 -17.40 20.45 14.37
CA ALA A 212 -16.72 19.17 14.54
C ALA A 212 -15.91 18.75 13.32
N PHE A 213 -14.86 17.96 13.55
CA PHE A 213 -14.13 17.26 12.51
C PHE A 213 -14.90 16.01 12.07
N SER A 214 -15.08 15.85 10.75
CA SER A 214 -15.76 14.72 10.14
C SER A 214 -14.75 13.87 9.33
N PRO A 215 -14.22 12.78 9.92
CA PRO A 215 -13.26 11.92 9.26
C PRO A 215 -13.91 11.16 8.10
N THR A 216 -13.18 11.06 6.99
CA THR A 216 -13.55 10.30 5.79
C THR A 216 -12.55 9.19 5.47
N ARG A 217 -11.34 9.27 6.03
CA ARG A 217 -10.31 8.22 5.96
C ARG A 217 -9.60 8.11 7.31
N TRP A 218 -9.49 6.87 7.80
CA TRP A 218 -8.85 6.51 9.06
C TRP A 218 -7.60 5.68 8.73
N PRO A 219 -6.39 6.26 8.83
CA PRO A 219 -5.15 5.53 8.59
C PRO A 219 -4.89 4.45 9.64
N LEU A 220 -4.27 3.34 9.22
CA LEU A 220 -3.77 2.29 10.10
C LEU A 220 -2.67 2.83 11.01
N VAL A 221 -2.79 2.74 12.33
CA VAL A 221 -1.74 3.14 13.28
C VAL A 221 -1.04 1.97 13.92
N HIS A 222 -1.71 0.82 14.07
CA HIS A 222 -1.08 -0.41 14.59
C HIS A 222 -1.62 -1.65 13.88
N ALA A 223 -0.74 -2.53 13.41
CA ALA A 223 -1.05 -3.91 13.05
C ALA A 223 -0.45 -4.83 14.12
N ILE A 224 -1.29 -5.63 14.76
CA ILE A 224 -0.96 -6.40 15.96
C ILE A 224 -1.24 -7.88 15.68
N SER A 225 -0.19 -8.68 15.79
CA SER A 225 -0.26 -10.12 15.64
C SER A 225 -1.02 -10.80 16.78
N PRO A 226 -1.46 -12.06 16.62
CA PRO A 226 -2.06 -12.84 17.70
C PRO A 226 -1.17 -12.98 18.94
N THR A 227 0.17 -12.92 18.77
CA THR A 227 1.14 -12.99 19.88
C THR A 227 1.36 -11.64 20.59
N GLY A 228 0.76 -10.57 20.06
CA GLY A 228 0.86 -9.21 20.59
C GLY A 228 2.02 -8.40 20.04
N ASP A 229 2.90 -8.97 19.20
CA ASP A 229 3.90 -8.17 18.49
C ASP A 229 3.21 -7.23 17.51
N ALA A 230 3.69 -5.99 17.40
CA ALA A 230 3.03 -4.96 16.62
C ALA A 230 3.96 -4.22 15.66
N VAL A 231 3.40 -3.84 14.52
CA VAL A 231 3.91 -2.84 13.59
C VAL A 231 3.15 -1.55 13.85
N SER A 232 3.87 -0.45 14.10
CA SER A 232 3.28 0.86 14.41
C SER A 232 3.60 1.87 13.31
N TYR A 233 2.60 2.64 12.91
CA TYR A 233 2.66 3.61 11.82
C TYR A 233 2.45 5.01 12.39
N GLU A 234 3.41 5.90 12.14
CA GLU A 234 3.37 7.30 12.59
C GLU A 234 3.13 8.20 11.38
N TYR A 235 2.24 9.18 11.53
CA TYR A 235 1.86 10.09 10.46
C TYR A 235 2.17 11.54 10.80
N THR A 236 2.39 12.35 9.78
CA THR A 236 2.40 13.82 9.85
C THR A 236 1.25 14.35 9.03
N LYS A 237 0.43 15.22 9.64
CA LYS A 237 -0.70 15.85 8.96
C LYS A 237 -0.27 17.16 8.32
N ALA A 238 -0.62 17.35 7.05
CA ALA A 238 -0.50 18.62 6.36
C ALA A 238 -1.78 18.90 5.56
N GLY A 239 -2.50 19.95 5.95
CA GLY A 239 -3.87 20.20 5.48
C GLY A 239 -4.81 19.06 5.90
N ASP A 240 -5.60 18.57 4.95
CA ASP A 240 -6.56 17.48 5.15
C ASP A 240 -5.97 16.08 4.91
N ARG A 241 -4.65 16.00 4.64
CA ARG A 241 -3.93 14.77 4.30
C ARG A 241 -2.98 14.31 5.40
N SER A 242 -2.82 13.00 5.49
CA SER A 242 -1.91 12.35 6.45
C SER A 242 -0.85 11.55 5.75
N TYR A 243 0.40 11.99 5.91
CA TYR A 243 1.57 11.42 5.27
C TYR A 243 2.30 10.50 6.23
N LEU A 244 2.63 9.29 5.78
CA LEU A 244 3.38 8.34 6.60
C LEU A 244 4.78 8.90 6.87
N LYS A 245 5.16 8.97 8.14
CA LYS A 245 6.45 9.48 8.61
C LYS A 245 7.38 8.35 9.04
N SER A 246 6.87 7.37 9.78
CA SER A 246 7.68 6.22 10.16
C SER A 246 6.86 4.95 10.33
N VAL A 247 7.51 3.81 10.14
CA VAL A 247 6.99 2.47 10.42
C VAL A 247 7.96 1.77 11.34
N ARG A 248 7.48 1.35 12.52
CA ARG A 248 8.30 0.74 13.57
C ARG A 248 7.81 -0.67 13.86
N PHE A 249 8.71 -1.64 13.86
CA PHE A 249 8.39 -3.05 14.09
C PHE A 249 9.50 -3.75 14.85
N ALA A 250 9.33 -5.05 15.12
CA ALA A 250 10.23 -5.83 15.98
C ALA A 250 10.44 -5.19 17.38
N GLY A 251 9.40 -4.56 17.92
CA GLY A 251 9.47 -3.80 19.18
C GLY A 251 10.17 -2.44 19.05
N GLY A 252 10.25 -1.87 17.85
CA GLY A 252 10.91 -0.57 17.59
C GLY A 252 12.41 -0.66 17.33
N ARG A 253 12.96 -1.87 17.18
CA ARG A 253 14.36 -2.08 16.78
C ARG A 253 14.60 -1.82 15.29
N SER A 254 13.57 -2.04 14.48
CA SER A 254 13.58 -1.80 13.05
C SER A 254 12.62 -0.67 12.74
N VAL A 255 13.10 0.31 11.97
CA VAL A 255 12.37 1.53 11.65
C VAL A 255 12.60 1.90 10.20
N TYR A 256 11.52 2.06 9.46
CA TYR A 256 11.53 2.84 8.22
C TYR A 256 11.18 4.28 8.55
N THR A 257 12.00 5.23 8.11
CA THR A 257 11.73 6.67 8.22
C THR A 257 11.54 7.23 6.82
N LEU A 258 10.45 7.96 6.62
CA LEU A 258 10.18 8.67 5.38
C LEU A 258 10.40 10.15 5.59
N GLU A 259 11.30 10.72 4.81
CA GLU A 259 11.59 12.14 4.85
C GLU A 259 10.72 12.89 3.84
N SER A 260 10.08 13.97 4.30
CA SER A 260 9.38 14.89 3.42
C SER A 260 10.36 15.97 2.97
N VAL A 261 10.49 16.14 1.66
CA VAL A 261 11.31 17.20 1.07
C VAL A 261 10.37 18.26 0.52
N LEU A 262 10.60 19.52 0.87
CA LEU A 262 9.84 20.63 0.30
C LEU A 262 10.06 20.61 -1.21
N ARG A 263 8.98 20.49 -1.99
CA ARG A 263 9.08 20.62 -3.45
C ARG A 263 9.57 22.04 -3.76
N THR A 264 10.85 22.15 -4.11
CA THR A 264 11.35 23.36 -4.77
C THR A 264 10.69 23.39 -6.15
N GLU A 265 10.03 24.49 -6.48
CA GLU A 265 9.16 24.61 -7.65
C GLU A 265 9.79 24.06 -8.95
N GLY A 266 8.92 23.48 -9.78
CA GLY A 266 9.22 23.14 -11.16
C GLY A 266 9.27 21.65 -11.45
N ARG A 267 8.11 21.04 -11.69
CA ARG A 267 8.01 19.86 -12.57
C ARG A 267 6.62 19.73 -13.16
N VAL A 268 6.49 20.35 -14.33
CA VAL A 268 5.88 19.79 -15.52
C VAL A 268 5.02 18.55 -15.27
N SER A 269 3.69 18.72 -15.26
CA SER A 269 2.80 17.58 -15.50
C SER A 269 2.88 17.24 -16.98
N HIS A 270 3.01 15.96 -17.31
CA HIS A 270 2.86 15.51 -18.69
C HIS A 270 1.44 14.95 -18.85
N LEU A 271 0.54 15.73 -19.45
CA LEU A 271 -0.70 15.19 -19.98
C LEU A 271 -0.42 14.73 -21.42
N MET A 272 -0.58 13.45 -21.73
CA MET A 272 -0.34 12.88 -23.07
C MET A 272 1.08 13.16 -23.63
N GLY A 273 2.10 13.15 -22.76
CA GLY A 273 3.50 13.35 -23.16
C GLY A 273 3.94 14.82 -23.31
N TYR A 274 3.06 15.80 -23.16
CA TYR A 274 3.44 17.22 -23.30
C TYR A 274 3.75 17.90 -21.97
N PRO A 275 4.86 18.63 -21.88
CA PRO A 275 5.21 19.34 -20.66
C PRO A 275 4.24 20.50 -20.39
N GLN A 276 3.48 20.45 -19.30
CA GLN A 276 2.67 21.56 -18.83
C GLN A 276 3.52 22.49 -17.95
N GLY A 277 3.95 23.62 -18.52
CA GLY A 277 4.57 24.71 -17.77
C GLY A 277 3.51 25.63 -17.14
N PRO A 278 3.85 26.39 -16.10
CA PRO A 278 2.96 27.43 -15.58
C PRO A 278 2.72 28.48 -16.67
N GLY A 279 1.47 28.63 -17.12
CA GLY A 279 1.07 29.70 -18.05
C GLY A 279 0.48 29.28 -19.40
N GLN A 280 0.01 28.03 -19.58
CA GLN A 280 -0.77 27.66 -20.77
C GLN A 280 -2.20 27.27 -20.39
N LEU A 281 -3.07 28.29 -20.35
CA LEU A 281 -4.49 28.22 -20.69
C LEU A 281 -4.75 29.24 -21.79
#